data_AF-A0A957VLD1-F1
#
_entry.id   AF-A0A957VLD1-F1
#
_cell.length_a   1.000
_cell.length_b   1.000
_cell.length_c   1.000
_cell.angle_alpha   90.00
_cell.angle_beta   90.00
_cell.angle_gamma   90.00
#
_symmetry.space_group_name_H-M   'P 1'
#
loop_
_entity.id
_entity.type
_entity.pdbx_description
1 polymer ?
#
loop_
_entity_poly.entity_id
_entity_poly.type
_entity_poly.pdbx_seq_one_letter_code
_entity_poly.pdbx_strand_id
1 'polypeptide(L)'
;MGSTFLSELEERLLRYVRIDTTSDQASTTSPSTAIQFDLLHLLRDELHEIGAQDVTLTDYGALLASIPATVDAAVADTVPTIALLAHVDTAPAYSGTDVKPLVHRTYAGGAIVLPDDPAQVLSPDTSPYLASKIGDDIITASGTTLLGADDKAGVAIIMTAARHLLANPSIAHGPIRLCFTPDEEIGRGVHPNLPKDLGADFAYTLDGAEQGEIVYETFSADAAKVTVTGVSIHPGQAKDKLVNALHLAAKIIDTLPQVTLTPETTEGREGFIHVYQMSGGAAQAELHFILRDFERDGLAAQGALLQQVCDTIQATEPRATIT
;
A
#
# COMPACT_ATOMS: atom_id res chain seq x y z
N MET A 1 -4.60 1.62 30.20
CA MET A 1 -3.92 2.83 29.70
C MET A 1 -4.66 4.05 30.24
N GLY A 2 -3.95 5.07 30.75
CA GLY A 2 -4.59 6.28 31.28
C GLY A 2 -5.09 7.21 30.17
N SER A 3 -5.99 8.16 30.47
CA SER A 3 -6.57 9.08 29.47
C SER A 3 -5.51 9.91 28.73
N THR A 4 -4.34 10.12 29.33
CA THR A 4 -3.20 10.81 28.72
C THR A 4 -2.64 10.10 27.48
N PHE A 5 -2.62 8.75 27.46
CA PHE A 5 -2.08 8.00 26.32
C PHE A 5 -2.97 8.15 25.08
N LEU A 6 -4.28 8.06 25.26
CA LEU A 6 -5.24 8.21 24.15
C LEU A 6 -5.29 9.66 23.64
N SER A 7 -5.20 10.66 24.53
CA SER A 7 -5.10 12.07 24.14
C SER A 7 -3.84 12.33 23.32
N GLU A 8 -2.69 11.80 23.76
CA GLU A 8 -1.43 11.95 23.03
C GLU A 8 -1.48 11.28 21.65
N LEU A 9 -2.01 10.06 21.57
CA LEU A 9 -2.18 9.34 20.30
C LEU A 9 -3.04 10.15 19.32
N GLU A 10 -4.17 10.66 19.79
CA GLU A 10 -5.05 11.50 18.99
C GLU A 10 -4.34 12.78 18.54
N GLU A 11 -3.69 13.51 19.46
CA GLU A 11 -2.98 14.75 19.14
C GLU A 11 -1.89 14.53 18.08
N ARG A 12 -1.13 13.42 18.19
CA ARG A 12 -0.14 13.03 17.19
C ARG A 12 -0.78 12.76 15.84
N LEU A 13 -1.82 11.92 15.79
CA LEU A 13 -2.52 11.62 14.55
C LEU A 13 -3.07 12.90 13.89
N LEU A 14 -3.78 13.73 14.66
CA LEU A 14 -4.34 15.00 14.18
C LEU A 14 -3.27 15.98 13.68
N ARG A 15 -2.06 15.93 14.22
CA ARG A 15 -0.92 16.72 13.76
C ARG A 15 -0.33 16.16 12.47
N TYR A 16 -0.07 14.85 12.42
CA TYR A 16 0.59 14.21 11.27
C TYR A 16 -0.27 14.26 10.02
N VAL A 17 -1.57 14.01 10.13
CA VAL A 17 -2.48 14.04 8.96
C VAL A 17 -2.54 15.39 8.27
N ARG A 18 -2.21 16.49 8.96
CA ARG A 18 -2.17 17.84 8.39
C ARG A 18 -0.91 18.12 7.57
N ILE A 19 0.11 17.28 7.68
CA ILE A 19 1.35 17.42 6.93
C ILE A 19 1.16 16.68 5.61
N ASP A 20 1.27 17.39 4.51
CA ASP A 20 1.18 16.80 3.17
C ASP A 20 2.42 15.94 2.91
N THR A 21 2.19 14.70 2.52
CA THR A 21 3.22 13.70 2.26
C THR A 21 2.88 12.85 1.03
N THR A 22 1.97 13.30 0.16
CA THR A 22 1.54 12.52 -1.01
C THR A 22 2.72 12.12 -1.89
N SER A 23 2.78 10.84 -2.28
CA SER A 23 3.83 10.30 -3.16
C SER A 23 3.55 10.58 -4.65
N ASP A 24 4.57 10.48 -5.49
CA ASP A 24 4.49 10.73 -6.94
C ASP A 24 5.07 9.55 -7.73
N GLN A 25 4.17 8.77 -8.35
CA GLN A 25 4.55 7.61 -9.15
C GLN A 25 5.44 7.96 -10.35
N ALA A 26 5.32 9.17 -10.91
CA ALA A 26 6.10 9.63 -12.05
C ALA A 26 7.51 10.11 -11.66
N SER A 27 7.74 10.35 -10.38
CA SER A 27 9.05 10.79 -9.89
C SER A 27 10.11 9.69 -10.03
N THR A 28 11.35 10.13 -10.22
CA THR A 28 12.54 9.26 -10.27
C THR A 28 13.42 9.39 -9.03
N THR A 29 13.04 10.27 -8.09
CA THR A 29 13.71 10.41 -6.80
C THR A 29 13.13 9.41 -5.79
N SER A 30 13.84 9.23 -4.68
CA SER A 30 13.38 8.50 -3.51
C SER A 30 13.83 9.29 -2.27
N PRO A 31 12.92 9.82 -1.44
CA PRO A 31 11.46 9.87 -1.61
C PRO A 31 11.02 10.50 -2.94
N SER A 32 9.88 10.08 -3.46
CA SER A 32 9.32 10.55 -4.73
C SER A 32 8.91 12.02 -4.68
N THR A 33 8.52 12.51 -3.50
CA THR A 33 8.19 13.91 -3.25
C THR A 33 8.98 14.45 -2.07
N ALA A 34 9.49 15.67 -2.20
CA ALA A 34 10.29 16.29 -1.15
C ALA A 34 9.48 16.59 0.13
N ILE A 35 8.16 16.75 0.00
CA ILE A 35 7.24 17.04 1.12
C ILE A 35 7.15 15.88 2.13
N GLN A 36 7.46 14.64 1.74
CA GLN A 36 7.56 13.52 2.68
C GLN A 36 8.61 13.76 3.77
N PHE A 37 9.66 14.52 3.45
CA PHE A 37 10.68 14.87 4.43
C PHE A 37 10.16 15.78 5.55
N ASP A 38 9.06 16.51 5.34
CA ASP A 38 8.51 17.38 6.39
C ASP A 38 8.03 16.54 7.58
N LEU A 39 7.34 15.42 7.33
CA LEU A 39 6.94 14.48 8.38
C LEU A 39 8.16 13.72 8.93
N LEU A 40 9.07 13.22 8.08
CA LEU A 40 10.26 12.50 8.53
C LEU A 40 11.15 13.36 9.46
N HIS A 41 11.34 14.64 9.15
CA HIS A 41 12.11 15.54 10.00
C HIS A 41 11.41 15.81 11.34
N LEU A 42 10.08 16.00 11.33
CA LEU A 42 9.30 16.12 12.57
C LEU A 42 9.46 14.86 13.44
N LEU A 43 9.27 13.67 12.86
CA LEU A 43 9.40 12.41 13.58
C LEU A 43 10.81 12.20 14.13
N ARG A 44 11.85 12.55 13.37
CA ARG A 44 13.26 12.49 13.82
C ARG A 44 13.46 13.34 15.07
N ASP A 45 12.97 14.58 15.04
CA ASP A 45 13.14 15.52 16.15
C ASP A 45 12.36 15.05 17.39
N GLU A 46 11.15 14.52 17.20
CA GLU A 46 10.36 13.93 18.29
C GLU A 46 10.98 12.66 18.86
N LEU A 47 11.57 11.79 18.04
CA LEU A 47 12.30 10.60 18.50
C LEU A 47 13.49 10.99 19.39
N HIS A 48 14.23 12.03 19.02
CA HIS A 48 15.28 12.59 19.86
C HIS A 48 14.72 13.16 21.17
N GLU A 49 13.60 13.88 21.12
CA GLU A 49 12.96 14.48 22.30
C GLU A 49 12.51 13.42 23.32
N ILE A 50 11.91 12.32 22.84
CA ILE A 50 11.45 11.23 23.72
C ILE A 50 12.59 10.32 24.21
N GLY A 51 13.82 10.52 23.72
CA GLY A 51 15.03 9.82 24.15
C GLY A 51 15.31 8.50 23.42
N ALA A 52 14.80 8.33 22.19
CA ALA A 52 15.17 7.19 21.35
C ALA A 52 16.66 7.25 20.96
N GLN A 53 17.25 6.08 20.74
CA GLN A 53 18.66 5.92 20.37
C GLN A 53 18.82 5.65 18.87
N ASP A 54 20.04 5.80 18.36
CA ASP A 54 20.40 5.50 16.97
C ASP A 54 19.50 6.13 15.90
N VAL A 55 18.93 7.31 16.21
CA VAL A 55 18.01 8.01 15.32
C VAL A 55 18.76 8.45 14.06
N THR A 56 18.40 7.87 12.92
CA THR A 56 19.10 8.07 11.64
C THR A 56 18.07 8.20 10.52
N LEU A 57 18.13 9.30 9.78
CA LEU A 57 17.45 9.42 8.49
C LEU A 57 18.43 8.99 7.39
N THR A 58 18.12 7.91 6.69
CA THR A 58 19.01 7.35 5.65
C THR A 58 19.00 8.21 4.39
N ASP A 59 19.99 7.97 3.52
CA ASP A 59 20.08 8.62 2.20
C ASP A 59 18.95 8.22 1.24
N TYR A 60 18.34 7.06 1.46
CA TYR A 60 17.14 6.57 0.76
C TYR A 60 15.82 6.95 1.46
N GLY A 61 15.86 7.83 2.48
CA GLY A 61 14.67 8.45 3.05
C GLY A 61 13.93 7.66 4.13
N ALA A 62 14.48 6.55 4.63
CA ALA A 62 13.90 5.84 5.78
C ALA A 62 14.42 6.42 7.10
N LEU A 63 13.52 6.67 8.06
CA LEU A 63 13.88 7.09 9.40
C LEU A 63 13.93 5.87 10.34
N LEU A 64 15.11 5.61 10.90
CA LEU A 64 15.37 4.51 11.82
C LEU A 64 15.61 5.04 13.24
N ALA A 65 15.19 4.29 14.26
CA ALA A 65 15.52 4.55 15.66
C ALA A 65 15.44 3.29 16.52
N SER A 66 15.90 3.38 17.77
CA SER A 66 15.89 2.29 18.75
C SER A 66 15.31 2.67 20.09
N ILE A 67 14.57 1.73 20.67
CA ILE A 67 14.23 1.70 22.08
C ILE A 67 15.13 0.63 22.72
N PRO A 68 15.99 0.99 23.70
CA PRO A 68 16.90 0.06 24.33
C PRO A 68 16.14 -1.00 25.14
N ALA A 69 16.69 -2.21 25.23
CA ALA A 69 16.13 -3.27 26.06
C ALA A 69 16.09 -2.88 27.55
N THR A 70 15.04 -3.31 28.26
CA THR A 70 14.87 -3.12 29.70
C THR A 70 14.93 -4.44 30.48
N VAL A 71 14.94 -5.58 29.78
CA VAL A 71 15.16 -6.90 30.38
C VAL A 71 16.53 -7.02 31.06
N ASP A 72 16.65 -7.97 31.99
CA ASP A 72 17.91 -8.24 32.69
C ASP A 72 19.03 -8.58 31.69
N ALA A 73 20.23 -8.04 31.94
CA ALA A 73 21.41 -8.29 31.12
C ALA A 73 21.73 -9.79 30.98
N ALA A 74 21.36 -10.62 31.95
CA ALA A 74 21.55 -12.07 31.91
C ALA A 74 20.71 -12.77 30.82
N VAL A 75 19.62 -12.15 30.35
CA VAL A 75 18.75 -12.71 29.29
C VAL A 75 18.71 -11.85 28.03
N ALA A 76 19.30 -10.65 28.05
CA ALA A 76 19.25 -9.69 26.95
C ALA A 76 19.70 -10.30 25.60
N ASP A 77 20.77 -11.10 25.59
CA ASP A 77 21.30 -11.76 24.39
C ASP A 77 20.40 -12.89 23.83
N THR A 78 19.36 -13.28 24.57
CA THR A 78 18.42 -14.35 24.17
C THR A 78 17.06 -13.83 23.74
N VAL A 79 16.80 -12.53 23.93
CA VAL A 79 15.53 -11.91 23.53
C VAL A 79 15.67 -11.37 22.11
N PRO A 80 14.78 -11.76 21.17
CA PRO A 80 14.88 -11.28 19.79
C PRO A 80 14.65 -9.78 19.71
N THR A 81 15.32 -9.14 18.74
CA THR A 81 15.08 -7.76 18.35
C THR A 81 13.88 -7.73 17.41
N ILE A 82 12.84 -6.99 17.78
CA ILE A 82 11.67 -6.77 16.92
C ILE A 82 11.72 -5.39 16.28
N ALA A 83 11.06 -5.21 15.15
CA ALA A 83 10.83 -3.90 14.55
C ALA A 83 9.34 -3.56 14.44
N LEU A 84 9.03 -2.28 14.62
CA LEU A 84 7.74 -1.68 14.29
C LEU A 84 7.93 -0.71 13.12
N LEU A 85 7.13 -0.87 12.08
CA LEU A 85 7.23 -0.10 10.84
C LEU A 85 5.90 0.59 10.53
N ALA A 86 6.00 1.78 9.97
CA ALA A 86 4.88 2.48 9.34
C ALA A 86 5.41 3.27 8.13
N HIS A 87 4.54 3.62 7.18
CA HIS A 87 4.93 4.51 6.07
C HIS A 87 4.48 5.95 6.31
N VAL A 88 5.18 6.92 5.69
CA VAL A 88 4.92 8.35 5.91
C VAL A 88 4.11 9.00 4.79
N ASP A 89 4.07 8.38 3.60
CA ASP A 89 3.37 8.93 2.46
C ASP A 89 1.85 8.65 2.53
N THR A 90 1.14 9.16 1.54
CA THR A 90 -0.30 8.93 1.37
C THR A 90 -0.59 8.74 -0.11
N ALA A 91 -1.58 7.92 -0.44
CA ALA A 91 -1.97 7.62 -1.81
C ALA A 91 -2.13 8.85 -2.71
N PRO A 92 -1.63 8.81 -3.97
CA PRO A 92 -1.84 9.88 -4.95
C PRO A 92 -3.26 9.92 -5.55
N ALA A 93 -4.11 8.94 -5.20
CA ALA A 93 -5.46 8.80 -5.76
C ALA A 93 -6.43 9.91 -5.35
N TYR A 94 -6.17 10.58 -4.22
CA TYR A 94 -6.96 11.73 -3.75
C TYR A 94 -6.05 12.71 -3.00
N SER A 95 -6.45 13.99 -2.91
CA SER A 95 -5.59 15.04 -2.34
C SER A 95 -5.27 14.78 -0.86
N GLY A 96 -3.97 14.77 -0.51
CA GLY A 96 -3.46 14.82 0.86
C GLY A 96 -3.07 16.23 1.33
N THR A 97 -3.26 17.25 0.49
CA THR A 97 -2.98 18.65 0.82
C THR A 97 -4.12 19.29 1.61
N ASP A 98 -3.80 20.09 2.63
CA ASP A 98 -4.75 20.86 3.46
C ASP A 98 -5.81 20.02 4.20
N VAL A 99 -5.44 18.81 4.64
CA VAL A 99 -6.33 17.93 5.42
C VAL A 99 -6.84 18.64 6.69
N LYS A 100 -8.15 18.62 6.89
CA LYS A 100 -8.82 19.12 8.10
C LYS A 100 -9.44 17.96 8.86
N PRO A 101 -8.72 17.34 9.81
CA PRO A 101 -9.28 16.26 10.59
C PRO A 101 -10.37 16.77 11.55
N LEU A 102 -11.44 16.00 11.67
CA LEU A 102 -12.61 16.26 12.51
C LEU A 102 -12.78 15.09 13.47
N VAL A 103 -12.96 15.37 14.76
CA VAL A 103 -13.19 14.34 15.77
C VAL A 103 -14.67 14.29 16.12
N HIS A 104 -15.29 13.15 15.83
CA HIS A 104 -16.68 12.83 16.17
C HIS A 104 -16.67 12.03 17.45
N ARG A 105 -16.90 12.72 18.58
CA ARG A 105 -16.85 12.10 19.91
C ARG A 105 -18.03 11.18 20.13
N THR A 106 -17.77 10.00 20.71
CA THR A 106 -18.78 9.04 21.18
C THR A 106 -19.85 8.82 20.12
N TYR A 107 -19.41 8.32 18.96
CA TYR A 107 -20.21 8.17 17.76
C TYR A 107 -21.55 7.46 18.05
N ALA A 108 -22.65 8.11 17.63
CA ALA A 108 -24.00 7.69 18.00
C ALA A 108 -24.63 6.66 17.04
N GLY A 109 -23.92 6.23 15.99
CA GLY A 109 -24.42 5.25 15.03
C GLY A 109 -25.19 5.82 13.83
N GLY A 110 -25.25 7.14 13.66
CA GLY A 110 -25.92 7.79 12.52
C GLY A 110 -24.95 8.30 11.46
N ALA A 111 -25.44 8.60 10.25
CA ALA A 111 -24.58 9.09 9.17
C ALA A 111 -23.78 10.37 9.55
N ILE A 112 -22.52 10.44 9.09
CA ILE A 112 -21.63 11.58 9.26
C ILE A 112 -21.56 12.34 7.94
N VAL A 113 -22.08 13.58 7.93
CA VAL A 113 -22.00 14.50 6.78
C VAL A 113 -20.72 15.30 6.87
N LEU A 114 -19.91 15.29 5.81
CA LEU A 114 -18.63 15.99 5.79
C LEU A 114 -18.84 17.49 5.43
N PRO A 115 -18.29 18.43 6.22
CA PRO A 115 -18.69 19.85 6.12
C PRO A 115 -18.18 20.58 4.88
N ASP A 116 -17.01 20.21 4.34
CA ASP A 116 -16.43 20.85 3.16
C ASP A 116 -16.98 20.25 1.85
N ASP A 117 -17.57 19.05 1.90
CA ASP A 117 -18.37 18.48 0.82
C ASP A 117 -19.58 17.72 1.39
N PRO A 118 -20.73 18.39 1.58
CA PRO A 118 -21.94 17.78 2.15
C PRO A 118 -22.56 16.66 1.30
N ALA A 119 -22.12 16.47 0.05
CA ALA A 119 -22.52 15.32 -0.75
C ALA A 119 -21.82 14.04 -0.29
N GLN A 120 -20.67 14.15 0.37
CA GLN A 120 -19.96 13.03 0.98
C GLN A 120 -20.58 12.71 2.34
N VAL A 121 -21.23 11.55 2.42
CA VAL A 121 -21.89 11.07 3.62
C VAL A 121 -21.36 9.69 3.96
N LEU A 122 -20.64 9.59 5.10
CA LEU A 122 -20.23 8.30 5.65
C LEU A 122 -21.41 7.72 6.44
N SER A 123 -22.03 6.67 5.91
CA SER A 123 -23.22 6.05 6.49
C SER A 123 -22.96 4.59 6.87
N PRO A 124 -23.56 4.07 7.96
CA PRO A 124 -23.60 2.64 8.25
C PRO A 124 -24.18 1.77 7.12
N ASP A 125 -25.04 2.35 6.28
CA ASP A 125 -25.66 1.63 5.15
C ASP A 125 -24.65 1.32 4.03
N THR A 126 -23.69 2.23 3.80
CA THR A 126 -22.66 2.11 2.76
C THR A 126 -21.33 1.61 3.32
N SER A 127 -21.10 1.76 4.63
CA SER A 127 -19.95 1.24 5.37
C SER A 127 -20.43 0.48 6.61
N PRO A 128 -20.75 -0.83 6.48
CA PRO A 128 -21.25 -1.62 7.60
C PRO A 128 -20.33 -1.66 8.81
N TYR A 129 -19.01 -1.51 8.61
CA TYR A 129 -18.04 -1.44 9.70
C TYR A 129 -18.31 -0.25 10.64
N LEU A 130 -18.75 0.89 10.10
CA LEU A 130 -19.13 2.05 10.90
C LEU A 130 -20.24 1.73 11.91
N ALA A 131 -21.17 0.84 11.56
CA ALA A 131 -22.24 0.41 12.47
C ALA A 131 -21.71 -0.25 13.75
N SER A 132 -20.52 -0.85 13.69
CA SER A 132 -19.86 -1.50 14.82
C SER A 132 -19.15 -0.54 15.79
N LYS A 133 -19.06 0.76 15.44
CA LYS A 133 -18.26 1.77 16.14
C LYS A 133 -19.06 2.68 17.07
N ILE A 134 -20.28 2.27 17.46
CA ILE A 134 -21.11 3.05 18.38
C ILE A 134 -20.39 3.20 19.72
N GLY A 135 -20.20 4.44 20.15
CA GLY A 135 -19.48 4.80 21.38
C GLY A 135 -18.00 5.12 21.19
N ASP A 136 -17.40 4.80 20.05
CA ASP A 136 -16.02 5.15 19.74
C ASP A 136 -15.90 6.62 19.33
N ASP A 137 -14.70 7.19 19.49
CA ASP A 137 -14.36 8.46 18.86
C ASP A 137 -13.86 8.18 17.43
N ILE A 138 -14.44 8.87 16.44
CA ILE A 138 -14.11 8.67 15.02
C ILE A 138 -13.43 9.93 14.49
N ILE A 139 -12.34 9.76 13.75
CA ILE A 139 -11.65 10.87 13.08
C ILE A 139 -11.93 10.77 11.57
N THR A 140 -12.40 11.85 10.96
CA THR A 140 -12.61 11.94 9.51
C THR A 140 -11.85 13.13 8.93
N ALA A 141 -11.62 13.15 7.62
CA ALA A 141 -11.34 14.40 6.91
C ALA A 141 -12.61 15.27 6.83
N SER A 142 -12.49 16.49 6.31
CA SER A 142 -13.63 17.41 6.14
C SER A 142 -14.43 17.21 4.85
N GLY A 143 -13.95 16.35 3.93
CA GLY A 143 -14.68 15.91 2.73
C GLY A 143 -13.97 16.17 1.39
N THR A 144 -12.97 17.06 1.36
CA THR A 144 -12.26 17.45 0.12
C THR A 144 -10.90 16.78 -0.05
N THR A 145 -10.48 15.98 0.93
CA THR A 145 -9.18 15.31 0.99
C THR A 145 -9.35 13.87 1.48
N LEU A 146 -8.32 13.04 1.30
CA LEU A 146 -8.15 11.86 2.15
C LEU A 146 -7.85 12.30 3.59
N LEU A 147 -7.98 11.38 4.55
CA LEU A 147 -7.53 11.64 5.92
C LEU A 147 -6.03 11.37 6.08
N GLY A 148 -5.49 10.36 5.39
CA GLY A 148 -4.11 9.89 5.60
C GLY A 148 -3.97 9.07 6.88
N ALA A 149 -5.04 8.39 7.32
CA ALA A 149 -4.94 7.42 8.42
C ALA A 149 -4.03 6.25 8.03
N ASP A 150 -4.15 5.80 6.78
CA ASP A 150 -3.16 4.99 6.07
C ASP A 150 -1.98 5.91 5.66
N ASP A 151 -0.78 5.82 6.25
CA ASP A 151 -0.44 5.04 7.48
C ASP A 151 -0.03 5.95 8.65
N LYS A 152 -0.51 7.20 8.68
CA LYS A 152 -0.19 8.11 9.79
C LYS A 152 -0.83 7.67 11.11
N ALA A 153 -1.81 6.77 11.09
CA ALA A 153 -2.30 6.07 12.27
C ALA A 153 -1.24 5.11 12.83
N GLY A 154 -0.61 4.28 11.99
CA GLY A 154 0.52 3.44 12.38
C GLY A 154 1.68 4.27 12.92
N VAL A 155 2.02 5.38 12.24
CA VAL A 155 3.03 6.33 12.72
C VAL A 155 2.69 6.87 14.12
N ALA A 156 1.46 7.33 14.35
CA ALA A 156 1.02 7.85 15.64
C ALA A 156 1.03 6.77 16.74
N ILE A 157 0.61 5.54 16.43
CA ILE A 157 0.64 4.39 17.34
C ILE A 157 2.09 4.09 17.76
N ILE A 158 3.00 3.98 16.79
CA ILE A 158 4.42 3.67 17.05
C ILE A 158 5.06 4.78 17.90
N MET A 159 4.85 6.05 17.56
CA MET A 159 5.43 7.17 18.32
C MET A 159 4.90 7.24 19.76
N THR A 160 3.60 7.00 19.95
CA THR A 160 2.99 7.00 21.29
C THR A 160 3.48 5.80 22.12
N ALA A 161 3.58 4.61 21.50
CA ALA A 161 4.12 3.42 22.14
C ALA A 161 5.60 3.60 22.50
N ALA A 162 6.41 4.16 21.61
CA ALA A 162 7.82 4.42 21.83
C ALA A 162 8.04 5.35 23.04
N ARG A 163 7.35 6.49 23.06
CA ARG A 163 7.37 7.40 24.20
C ARG A 163 6.92 6.69 25.48
N HIS A 164 5.88 5.84 25.38
CA HIS A 164 5.37 5.11 26.53
C HIS A 164 6.38 4.15 27.13
N LEU A 165 7.06 3.34 26.31
CA LEU A 165 8.07 2.40 26.77
C LEU A 165 9.29 3.14 27.35
N LEU A 166 9.80 4.16 26.66
CA LEU A 166 10.96 4.95 27.09
C LEU A 166 10.74 5.62 28.46
N ALA A 167 9.53 6.13 28.73
CA ALA A 167 9.21 6.77 29.99
C ALA A 167 8.79 5.79 31.11
N ASN A 168 8.60 4.49 30.81
CA ASN A 168 8.19 3.48 31.77
C ASN A 168 9.14 2.26 31.75
N PRO A 169 10.40 2.43 32.16
CA PRO A 169 11.43 1.37 32.07
C PRO A 169 11.13 0.12 32.92
N SER A 170 10.11 0.16 33.79
CA SER A 170 9.61 -1.01 34.50
C SER A 170 8.88 -2.02 33.61
N ILE A 171 8.47 -1.62 32.40
CA ILE A 171 7.90 -2.53 31.41
C ILE A 171 9.08 -3.28 30.77
N ALA A 172 9.20 -4.57 31.07
CA ALA A 172 10.28 -5.39 30.53
C ALA A 172 10.06 -5.69 29.05
N HIS A 173 11.05 -5.39 28.20
CA HIS A 173 11.08 -5.72 26.79
C HIS A 173 12.51 -5.86 26.27
N GLY A 174 12.67 -6.56 25.15
CA GLY A 174 13.92 -6.62 24.39
C GLY A 174 14.20 -5.34 23.61
N PRO A 175 15.22 -5.34 22.73
CA PRO A 175 15.48 -4.24 21.81
C PRO A 175 14.32 -4.08 20.82
N ILE A 176 13.86 -2.85 20.59
CA ILE A 176 12.81 -2.54 19.61
C ILE A 176 13.37 -1.53 18.62
N ARG A 177 13.32 -1.87 17.33
CA ARG A 177 13.68 -1.01 16.22
C ARG A 177 12.43 -0.31 15.68
N LEU A 178 12.55 0.95 15.32
CA LEU A 178 11.47 1.74 14.73
C LEU A 178 11.90 2.11 13.31
N CYS A 179 10.97 2.05 12.36
CA CYS A 179 11.22 2.46 10.99
C CYS A 179 10.02 3.22 10.41
N PHE A 180 10.29 4.35 9.77
CA PHE A 180 9.30 5.09 8.98
C PHE A 180 9.78 5.19 7.54
N THR A 181 9.05 4.59 6.60
CA THR A 181 9.47 4.47 5.19
C THR A 181 8.74 5.46 4.27
N PRO A 182 9.41 5.98 3.23
CA PRO A 182 8.76 6.79 2.18
C PRO A 182 8.23 5.90 1.05
N ASP A 183 7.35 6.44 0.20
CA ASP A 183 6.92 5.84 -1.09
C ASP A 183 6.33 4.41 -1.02
N GLU A 184 5.63 4.04 0.05
CA GLU A 184 4.94 2.75 0.13
C GLU A 184 3.85 2.66 -0.94
N GLU A 185 3.05 3.73 -1.08
CA GLU A 185 1.83 3.77 -1.91
C GLU A 185 2.12 3.66 -3.41
N ILE A 186 3.39 3.80 -3.81
CA ILE A 186 3.87 3.63 -5.19
C ILE A 186 4.77 2.40 -5.36
N GLY A 187 4.81 1.51 -4.35
CA GLY A 187 5.53 0.25 -4.35
C GLY A 187 7.04 0.38 -4.19
N ARG A 188 7.54 1.46 -3.55
CA ARG A 188 8.97 1.75 -3.40
C ARG A 188 9.41 1.89 -1.93
N GLY A 189 8.55 1.52 -0.98
CA GLY A 189 8.77 1.59 0.47
C GLY A 189 10.03 0.93 1.02
N VAL A 190 10.47 -0.16 0.38
CA VAL A 190 11.54 -1.01 0.92
C VAL A 190 12.79 -0.94 0.04
N HIS A 191 13.76 -0.15 0.48
CA HIS A 191 15.09 -0.10 -0.15
C HIS A 191 15.91 -1.39 0.13
N PRO A 192 16.76 -1.87 -0.79
CA PRO A 192 17.54 -3.11 -0.59
C PRO A 192 18.45 -3.14 0.64
N ASN A 193 18.90 -1.98 1.13
CA ASN A 193 19.72 -1.88 2.35
C ASN A 193 18.88 -1.91 3.64
N LEU A 194 17.58 -1.62 3.56
CA LEU A 194 16.73 -1.44 4.73
C LEU A 194 16.72 -2.65 5.68
N PRO A 195 16.60 -3.92 5.22
CA PRO A 195 16.62 -5.06 6.15
C PRO A 195 17.90 -5.13 6.98
N LYS A 196 19.05 -4.79 6.38
CA LYS A 196 20.34 -4.79 7.07
C LYS A 196 20.44 -3.64 8.07
N ASP A 197 20.02 -2.44 7.66
CA ASP A 197 20.10 -1.23 8.50
C ASP A 197 19.07 -1.25 9.65
N LEU A 198 17.93 -1.91 9.43
CA LEU A 198 16.92 -2.15 10.46
C LEU A 198 17.44 -3.11 11.54
N GLY A 199 18.10 -4.20 11.15
CA GLY A 199 18.81 -5.10 12.06
C GLY A 199 17.90 -5.82 13.08
N ALA A 200 16.67 -6.14 12.70
CA ALA A 200 15.72 -6.87 13.53
C ALA A 200 15.56 -8.33 13.08
N ASP A 201 15.23 -9.22 14.01
CA ASP A 201 14.96 -10.64 13.72
C ASP A 201 13.63 -10.82 12.97
N PHE A 202 12.64 -10.00 13.31
CA PHE A 202 11.36 -9.90 12.61
C PHE A 202 10.69 -8.55 12.89
N ALA A 203 9.66 -8.25 12.11
CA ALA A 203 9.08 -6.93 11.96
C ALA A 203 7.55 -7.01 11.89
N TYR A 204 6.89 -5.94 12.33
CA TYR A 204 5.46 -5.71 12.17
C TYR A 204 5.23 -4.35 11.52
N THR A 205 4.54 -4.32 10.39
CA THR A 205 3.99 -3.09 9.82
C THR A 205 2.68 -2.78 10.55
N LEU A 206 2.50 -1.52 10.95
CA LEU A 206 1.30 -1.04 11.65
C LEU A 206 0.32 -0.41 10.66
N ASP A 207 0.21 -1.06 9.51
CA ASP A 207 -0.46 -0.63 8.28
C ASP A 207 -1.65 -1.55 7.94
N GLY A 208 -2.39 -1.94 8.99
CA GLY A 208 -3.56 -2.78 8.90
C GLY A 208 -4.85 -1.95 8.91
N ALA A 209 -5.99 -2.59 8.66
CA ALA A 209 -7.27 -1.90 8.60
C ALA A 209 -8.07 -2.06 9.90
N GLU A 210 -8.56 -3.27 10.17
CA GLU A 210 -9.51 -3.50 11.26
C GLU A 210 -8.82 -3.87 12.57
N GLN A 211 -9.42 -3.47 13.69
CA GLN A 211 -8.93 -3.87 15.02
C GLN A 211 -8.90 -5.40 15.16
N GLY A 212 -7.71 -5.93 15.46
CA GLY A 212 -7.48 -7.36 15.67
C GLY A 212 -7.06 -8.12 14.41
N GLU A 213 -6.95 -7.44 13.27
CA GLU A 213 -6.42 -8.00 12.04
C GLU A 213 -4.92 -8.35 12.18
N ILE A 214 -4.54 -9.49 11.63
CA ILE A 214 -3.15 -9.91 11.46
C ILE A 214 -3.03 -10.48 10.06
N VAL A 215 -2.33 -9.75 9.18
CA VAL A 215 -2.01 -10.20 7.82
C VAL A 215 -0.59 -10.74 7.82
N TYR A 216 -0.45 -12.04 7.53
CA TYR A 216 0.86 -12.72 7.45
C TYR A 216 1.08 -13.43 6.11
N GLU A 217 0.14 -13.26 5.17
CA GLU A 217 0.18 -13.83 3.83
C GLU A 217 -0.22 -12.75 2.84
N THR A 218 0.51 -12.64 1.74
CA THR A 218 0.23 -11.68 0.66
C THR A 218 0.33 -12.41 -0.68
N PHE A 219 -0.23 -11.81 -1.73
CA PHE A 219 -0.05 -12.32 -3.08
C PHE A 219 1.43 -12.28 -3.49
N SER A 220 1.88 -13.36 -4.12
CA SER A 220 2.96 -13.26 -5.11
C SER A 220 2.43 -12.56 -6.36
N ALA A 221 3.27 -11.73 -6.98
CA ALA A 221 2.84 -10.79 -8.00
C ALA A 221 3.81 -10.73 -9.18
N ASP A 222 3.30 -10.99 -10.39
CA ASP A 222 3.99 -10.72 -11.64
C ASP A 222 3.22 -9.68 -12.47
N ALA A 223 3.94 -8.99 -13.35
CA ALA A 223 3.37 -8.17 -14.41
C ALA A 223 3.72 -8.79 -15.76
N ALA A 224 2.79 -8.78 -16.71
CA ALA A 224 3.03 -9.23 -18.07
C ALA A 224 2.60 -8.16 -19.07
N LYS A 225 3.40 -7.97 -20.12
CA LYS A 225 3.09 -7.10 -21.25
C LYS A 225 3.07 -7.97 -22.50
N VAL A 226 1.92 -8.03 -23.18
CA VAL A 226 1.74 -8.73 -24.45
C VAL A 226 1.63 -7.69 -25.56
N THR A 227 2.52 -7.79 -26.55
CA THR A 227 2.52 -6.94 -27.74
C THR A 227 2.10 -7.76 -28.95
N VAL A 228 1.00 -7.36 -29.57
CA VAL A 228 0.47 -7.97 -30.79
C VAL A 228 0.77 -7.06 -31.97
N THR A 229 1.61 -7.51 -32.88
CA THR A 229 1.93 -6.79 -34.13
C THR A 229 1.22 -7.47 -35.30
N GLY A 230 0.36 -6.72 -35.97
CA GLY A 230 -0.42 -7.15 -37.13
C GLY A 230 0.15 -6.67 -38.46
N VAL A 231 -0.70 -6.63 -39.49
CA VAL A 231 -0.39 -6.13 -40.84
C VAL A 231 -1.46 -5.13 -41.23
N SER A 232 -1.16 -3.84 -41.15
CA SER A 232 -2.11 -2.78 -41.49
C SER A 232 -2.07 -2.42 -42.97
N ILE A 233 -3.24 -2.21 -43.57
CA ILE A 233 -3.42 -1.78 -44.96
C ILE A 233 -4.72 -0.96 -45.08
N HIS A 234 -4.83 -0.15 -46.14
CA HIS A 234 -6.06 0.57 -46.44
C HIS A 234 -7.28 -0.38 -46.45
N PRO A 235 -8.35 -0.09 -45.67
CA PRO A 235 -9.49 -1.01 -45.51
C PRO A 235 -10.14 -1.45 -46.83
N GLY A 236 -10.20 -0.58 -47.83
CA GLY A 236 -10.72 -0.91 -49.17
C GLY A 236 -9.90 -1.95 -49.95
N GLN A 237 -8.71 -2.31 -49.49
CA GLN A 237 -7.82 -3.32 -50.10
C GLN A 237 -7.46 -4.46 -49.13
N ALA A 238 -8.20 -4.58 -48.02
CA ALA A 238 -7.83 -5.41 -46.87
C ALA A 238 -7.99 -6.93 -47.07
N LYS A 239 -8.82 -7.36 -48.03
CA LYS A 239 -9.12 -8.78 -48.23
C LYS A 239 -7.83 -9.59 -48.41
N ASP A 240 -7.68 -10.63 -47.59
CA ASP A 240 -6.55 -11.55 -47.54
C ASP A 240 -5.19 -10.91 -47.20
N LYS A 241 -5.15 -9.63 -46.79
CA LYS A 241 -3.92 -8.87 -46.51
C LYS A 241 -3.87 -8.27 -45.10
N LEU A 242 -4.97 -7.69 -44.63
CA LEU A 242 -5.06 -7.08 -43.30
C LEU A 242 -5.00 -8.17 -42.23
N VAL A 243 -4.13 -7.97 -41.26
CA VAL A 243 -4.11 -8.71 -39.99
C VAL A 243 -4.30 -7.69 -38.89
N ASN A 244 -5.53 -7.58 -38.39
CA ASN A 244 -5.88 -6.56 -37.41
C ASN A 244 -5.42 -7.00 -36.01
N ALA A 245 -4.40 -6.32 -35.46
CA ALA A 245 -3.87 -6.63 -34.13
C ALA A 245 -4.95 -6.58 -33.03
N LEU A 246 -5.94 -5.68 -33.14
CA LEU A 246 -7.04 -5.59 -32.18
C LEU A 246 -7.90 -6.86 -32.13
N HIS A 247 -8.09 -7.53 -33.27
CA HIS A 247 -8.87 -8.76 -33.30
C HIS A 247 -8.11 -9.91 -32.62
N LEU A 248 -6.78 -9.94 -32.75
CA LEU A 248 -5.95 -10.95 -32.09
C LEU A 248 -5.84 -10.67 -30.59
N ALA A 249 -5.70 -9.40 -30.20
CA ALA A 249 -5.75 -8.97 -28.79
C ALA A 249 -7.08 -9.38 -28.12
N ALA A 250 -8.22 -9.12 -28.77
CA ALA A 250 -9.53 -9.55 -28.26
C ALA A 250 -9.62 -11.06 -28.08
N LYS A 251 -9.11 -11.84 -29.05
CA LYS A 251 -9.07 -13.31 -28.94
C LYS A 251 -8.23 -13.79 -27.76
N ILE A 252 -7.11 -13.13 -27.45
CA ILE A 252 -6.29 -13.47 -26.28
C ILE A 252 -7.12 -13.32 -25.01
N ILE A 253 -7.77 -12.17 -24.83
CA ILE A 253 -8.62 -11.90 -23.66
C ILE A 253 -9.77 -12.91 -23.58
N ASP A 254 -10.52 -13.10 -24.67
CA ASP A 254 -11.68 -14.00 -24.72
C ASP A 254 -11.32 -15.48 -24.49
N THR A 255 -10.06 -15.87 -24.71
CA THR A 255 -9.60 -17.24 -24.48
C THR A 255 -9.18 -17.49 -23.02
N LEU A 256 -8.88 -16.43 -22.25
CA LEU A 256 -8.54 -16.57 -20.83
C LEU A 256 -9.78 -16.96 -19.99
N PRO A 257 -9.62 -17.65 -18.84
CA PRO A 257 -10.75 -18.07 -18.00
C PRO A 257 -11.47 -16.91 -17.30
N GLN A 258 -12.46 -16.31 -17.98
CA GLN A 258 -13.19 -15.14 -17.49
C GLN A 258 -14.08 -15.38 -16.25
N VAL A 259 -14.40 -16.64 -15.95
CA VAL A 259 -15.37 -17.00 -14.89
C VAL A 259 -14.67 -17.40 -13.58
N THR A 260 -13.36 -17.69 -13.63
CA THR A 260 -12.65 -18.31 -12.50
C THR A 260 -11.30 -17.68 -12.20
N LEU A 261 -10.80 -16.77 -13.04
CA LEU A 261 -9.42 -16.28 -12.95
C LEU A 261 -9.32 -14.77 -13.17
N THR A 262 -10.36 -14.03 -12.79
CA THR A 262 -10.42 -12.56 -12.86
C THR A 262 -10.73 -11.97 -11.48
N PRO A 263 -10.26 -10.75 -11.16
CA PRO A 263 -10.52 -10.12 -9.86
C PRO A 263 -12.00 -10.07 -9.49
N GLU A 264 -12.87 -9.79 -10.45
CA GLU A 264 -14.33 -9.70 -10.26
C GLU A 264 -15.02 -11.07 -10.02
N THR A 265 -14.29 -12.19 -10.14
CA THR A 265 -14.81 -13.55 -9.94
C THR A 265 -14.08 -14.34 -8.84
N THR A 266 -13.08 -13.76 -8.19
CA THR A 266 -12.22 -14.45 -7.20
C THR A 266 -12.31 -13.79 -5.83
N GLU A 267 -12.19 -14.58 -4.77
CA GLU A 267 -12.15 -14.07 -3.39
C GLU A 267 -11.11 -14.79 -2.52
N GLY A 268 -10.76 -14.18 -1.39
CA GLY A 268 -9.84 -14.77 -0.39
C GLY A 268 -8.48 -15.13 -0.99
N ARG A 269 -8.18 -16.43 -1.07
CA ARG A 269 -6.89 -16.97 -1.55
C ARG A 269 -6.86 -17.29 -3.05
N GLU A 270 -7.95 -17.05 -3.77
CA GLU A 270 -8.02 -17.36 -5.20
C GLU A 270 -7.16 -16.37 -6.00
N GLY A 271 -6.23 -16.91 -6.80
CA GLY A 271 -5.39 -16.11 -7.70
C GLY A 271 -6.13 -15.68 -8.97
N PHE A 272 -5.61 -14.66 -9.65
CA PHE A 272 -6.23 -14.11 -10.86
C PHE A 272 -5.21 -13.59 -11.88
N ILE A 273 -5.67 -13.48 -13.14
CA ILE A 273 -5.02 -12.75 -14.23
C ILE A 273 -5.90 -11.54 -14.57
N HIS A 274 -5.38 -10.34 -14.34
CA HIS A 274 -6.13 -9.11 -14.57
C HIS A 274 -5.51 -8.30 -15.71
N VAL A 275 -6.25 -8.14 -16.81
CA VAL A 275 -5.93 -7.16 -17.85
C VAL A 275 -6.41 -5.78 -17.39
N TYR A 276 -5.48 -4.89 -17.06
CA TYR A 276 -5.80 -3.56 -16.52
C TYR A 276 -5.67 -2.44 -17.56
N GLN A 277 -4.96 -2.68 -18.66
CA GLN A 277 -4.80 -1.71 -19.73
C GLN A 277 -4.66 -2.40 -21.09
N MET A 278 -5.34 -1.86 -22.09
CA MET A 278 -5.19 -2.25 -23.49
C MET A 278 -5.20 -0.99 -24.37
N SER A 279 -4.28 -0.90 -25.33
CA SER A 279 -4.21 0.23 -26.27
C SER A 279 -3.70 -0.21 -27.64
N GLY A 280 -4.00 0.55 -28.68
CA GLY A 280 -3.44 0.33 -30.02
C GLY A 280 -4.42 0.48 -31.17
N GLY A 281 -4.08 -0.14 -32.30
CA GLY A 281 -4.82 -0.10 -33.55
C GLY A 281 -4.51 -1.31 -34.44
N ALA A 282 -4.90 -1.25 -35.71
CA ALA A 282 -4.77 -2.41 -36.61
C ALA A 282 -3.32 -2.89 -36.82
N ALA A 283 -2.34 -1.98 -36.75
CA ALA A 283 -0.93 -2.30 -36.91
C ALA A 283 -0.32 -2.97 -35.67
N GLN A 284 -0.70 -2.52 -34.47
CA GLN A 284 -0.16 -3.01 -33.22
C GLN A 284 -1.11 -2.74 -32.07
N ALA A 285 -1.22 -3.67 -31.13
CA ALA A 285 -1.92 -3.52 -29.87
C ALA A 285 -1.05 -4.02 -28.72
N GLU A 286 -1.14 -3.34 -27.58
CA GLU A 286 -0.48 -3.72 -26.33
C GLU A 286 -1.52 -4.04 -25.27
N LEU A 287 -1.31 -5.15 -24.54
CA LEU A 287 -2.11 -5.58 -23.41
C LEU A 287 -1.20 -5.66 -22.18
N HIS A 288 -1.67 -5.11 -21.07
CA HIS A 288 -0.96 -5.13 -19.80
C HIS A 288 -1.76 -5.92 -18.78
N PHE A 289 -1.09 -6.90 -18.18
CA PHE A 289 -1.65 -7.81 -17.20
C PHE A 289 -0.91 -7.70 -15.88
N ILE A 290 -1.63 -7.97 -14.80
CA ILE A 290 -1.05 -8.37 -13.52
C ILE A 290 -1.53 -9.77 -13.17
N LEU A 291 -0.63 -10.60 -12.65
CA LEU A 291 -0.90 -11.97 -12.23
C LEU A 291 -0.71 -12.05 -10.72
N ARG A 292 -1.63 -12.70 -10.02
CA ARG A 292 -1.64 -12.78 -8.55
C ARG A 292 -1.97 -14.19 -8.11
N ASP A 293 -1.16 -14.72 -7.21
CA ASP A 293 -1.44 -16.00 -6.54
C ASP A 293 -0.72 -16.05 -5.19
N PHE A 294 -1.32 -16.67 -4.18
CA PHE A 294 -0.65 -16.85 -2.88
C PHE A 294 0.49 -17.85 -2.99
N GLU A 295 0.38 -18.82 -3.92
CA GLU A 295 1.38 -19.86 -4.12
C GLU A 295 2.20 -19.58 -5.38
N ARG A 296 3.53 -19.70 -5.26
CA ARG A 296 4.45 -19.44 -6.38
C ARG A 296 4.20 -20.37 -7.57
N ASP A 297 3.78 -21.60 -7.32
CA ASP A 297 3.42 -22.57 -8.37
C ASP A 297 2.13 -22.15 -9.10
N GLY A 298 1.17 -21.56 -8.37
CA GLY A 298 -0.05 -20.99 -8.94
C GLY A 298 0.27 -19.78 -9.83
N LEU A 299 1.10 -18.86 -9.35
CA LEU A 299 1.56 -17.70 -10.14
C LEU A 299 2.28 -18.16 -11.42
N ALA A 300 3.17 -19.14 -11.32
CA ALA A 300 3.87 -19.71 -12.46
C ALA A 300 2.92 -20.39 -13.45
N ALA A 301 1.89 -21.10 -12.97
CA ALA A 301 0.87 -21.71 -13.81
C ALA A 301 0.02 -20.68 -14.55
N GLN A 302 -0.34 -19.56 -13.90
CA GLN A 302 -1.03 -18.45 -14.55
C GLN A 302 -0.18 -17.82 -15.66
N GLY A 303 1.12 -17.61 -15.42
CA GLY A 303 2.06 -17.13 -16.43
C GLY A 303 2.18 -18.08 -17.62
N ALA A 304 2.29 -19.39 -17.35
CA ALA A 304 2.32 -20.43 -18.38
C ALA A 304 1.02 -20.48 -19.19
N LEU A 305 -0.14 -20.30 -18.54
CA LEU A 305 -1.44 -20.24 -19.20
C LEU A 305 -1.53 -19.02 -20.14
N LEU A 306 -1.13 -17.84 -19.69
CA LEU A 306 -1.10 -16.63 -20.53
C LEU A 306 -0.21 -16.83 -21.76
N GLN A 307 0.98 -17.40 -21.56
CA GLN A 307 1.90 -17.73 -22.66
C GLN A 307 1.26 -18.74 -23.63
N GLN A 308 0.65 -19.81 -23.12
CA GLN A 308 -0.02 -20.82 -23.93
C GLN A 308 -1.17 -20.24 -24.77
N VAL A 309 -1.95 -19.31 -24.21
CA VAL A 309 -2.99 -18.60 -24.95
C VAL A 309 -2.37 -17.76 -26.06
N CYS A 310 -1.32 -16.99 -25.76
CA CYS A 310 -0.60 -16.18 -26.76
C CYS A 310 -0.07 -17.05 -27.91
N ASP A 311 0.59 -18.17 -27.59
CA ASP A 311 1.14 -19.12 -28.56
C ASP A 311 0.03 -19.74 -29.42
N THR A 312 -1.11 -20.07 -28.81
CA THR A 312 -2.27 -20.63 -29.51
C THR A 312 -2.84 -19.62 -30.51
N ILE A 313 -3.03 -18.36 -30.09
CA ILE A 313 -3.54 -17.31 -30.98
C ILE A 313 -2.52 -17.00 -32.09
N GLN A 314 -1.23 -16.95 -31.79
CA GLN A 314 -0.13 -16.78 -32.75
C GLN A 314 -0.17 -17.86 -33.85
N ALA A 315 -0.43 -19.12 -33.47
CA ALA A 315 -0.52 -20.22 -34.42
C ALA A 315 -1.71 -20.08 -35.40
N THR A 316 -2.77 -19.36 -35.03
CA THR A 316 -3.92 -19.11 -35.93
C THR A 316 -3.65 -18.07 -37.01
N GLU A 317 -2.63 -17.23 -36.85
CA GLU A 317 -2.29 -16.16 -37.79
C GLU A 317 -0.76 -15.95 -37.86
N PRO A 318 -0.04 -16.76 -38.65
CA PRO A 318 1.42 -16.72 -38.75
C PRO A 318 2.01 -15.41 -39.29
N ARG A 319 1.17 -14.53 -39.86
CA ARG A 319 1.60 -13.21 -40.37
C ARG A 319 1.65 -12.15 -39.26
N ALA A 320 1.04 -12.41 -38.11
CA ALA A 320 1.19 -11.58 -36.92
C ALA A 320 2.41 -12.01 -36.10
N THR A 321 2.81 -11.16 -35.16
CA THR A 321 3.81 -11.47 -34.14
C THR A 321 3.24 -11.12 -32.77
N ILE A 322 3.22 -12.07 -31.85
CA ILE A 322 2.80 -11.91 -30.45
C ILE A 322 4.01 -12.17 -29.58
N THR A 323 4.38 -11.19 -28.76
CA THR A 323 5.53 -11.24 -27.83
C THR A 323 5.13 -10.80 -26.45
#